data_AF-A0A382SIR8-F1
#
_entry.id   AF-A0A382SIR8-F1
#
_cell.length_a   1.000
_cell.length_b   1.000
_cell.length_c   1.000
_cell.angle_alpha   90.00
_cell.angle_beta   90.00
_cell.angle_gamma   90.00
#
_symmetry.space_group_name_H-M   'P 1'
#
loop_
_entity.id
_entity.type
_entity.pdbx_description
1 polymer ?
#
loop_
_entity_poly.entity_id
_entity_poly.type
_entity_poly.pdbx_seq_one_letter_code
_entity_poly.pdbx_strand_id
1 'polypeptide(L)'
;MSSTPYNWELLTEHAAFSPRDTSEGIVFRDKMWLSNAYHHGNVLVRDLWNSTDGTNWSQVSDDTPYGGYSEMVVFEDRLFAVKESVWVSDDGEDWTKILDKTPFGMTGYGELIVYKGKMWQIGPGPEVWSSTDGQHW
;
A
#
# COMPACT_ATOMS: atom_id res chain seq x y z
N MET A 1 8.57 36.07 19.07
CA MET A 1 8.20 34.64 18.93
C MET A 1 9.20 34.03 17.97
N SER A 2 10.10 33.19 18.46
CA SER A 2 11.07 32.48 17.61
C SER A 2 10.33 31.31 16.95
N SER A 3 10.07 31.42 15.66
CA SER A 3 9.65 30.27 14.85
C SER A 3 10.89 29.43 14.60
N THR A 4 11.03 28.31 15.29
CA THR A 4 12.02 27.29 14.91
C THR A 4 11.74 26.91 13.45
N PRO A 5 12.68 27.06 12.51
CA PRO A 5 12.44 26.63 11.14
C PRO A 5 12.21 25.12 11.14
N TYR A 6 11.25 24.66 10.33
CA TYR A 6 11.03 23.24 10.12
C TYR A 6 12.32 22.63 9.57
N ASN A 7 13.00 21.81 10.38
CA ASN A 7 14.22 21.11 9.99
C ASN A 7 13.81 19.85 9.21
N TRP A 8 13.83 19.94 7.89
CA TRP A 8 13.76 18.78 7.02
C TRP A 8 15.12 18.10 6.96
N GLU A 9 15.15 16.77 7.09
CA GLU A 9 16.36 15.95 7.04
C GLU A 9 16.25 14.93 5.91
N LEU A 10 17.29 14.84 5.08
CA LEU A 10 17.45 13.77 4.11
C LEU A 10 18.18 12.61 4.78
N LEU A 11 17.47 11.52 5.09
CA LEU A 11 18.05 10.37 5.79
C LEU A 11 18.88 9.46 4.89
N THR A 12 18.60 9.42 3.58
CA THR A 12 19.29 8.52 2.63
C THR A 12 19.24 9.11 1.22
N GLU A 13 20.39 9.32 0.59
CA GLU A 13 20.48 9.82 -0.80
C GLU A 13 20.05 8.77 -1.84
N HIS A 14 20.34 7.50 -1.55
CA HIS A 14 20.05 6.36 -2.41
C HIS A 14 19.50 5.20 -1.60
N ALA A 15 18.18 5.09 -1.52
CA ALA A 15 17.53 3.92 -0.91
C ALA A 15 17.77 2.66 -1.77
N ALA A 16 17.58 1.49 -1.17
CA ALA A 16 17.81 0.20 -1.85
C ALA A 16 16.84 -0.06 -3.01
N PHE A 17 15.67 0.58 -2.99
CA PHE A 17 14.63 0.44 -4.00
C PHE A 17 14.78 1.49 -5.12
N SER A 18 14.27 1.17 -6.31
CA SER A 18 14.31 2.08 -7.47
C SER A 18 13.44 3.33 -7.29
N PRO A 19 13.74 4.44 -7.98
CA PRO A 19 12.82 5.59 -8.08
C PRO A 19 11.41 5.17 -8.51
N ARG A 20 10.37 5.76 -7.91
CA ARG A 20 8.97 5.33 -8.08
C ARG A 20 7.98 6.43 -7.74
N ASP A 21 6.80 6.47 -8.37
CA ASP A 21 5.82 7.57 -8.23
C ASP A 21 4.42 7.16 -7.71
N THR A 22 4.13 5.86 -7.60
CA THR A 22 2.81 5.28 -7.32
C THR A 22 2.87 4.11 -6.35
N SER A 23 3.87 4.11 -5.46
CA SER A 23 4.04 3.11 -4.43
C SER A 23 3.06 3.34 -3.27
N GLU A 24 2.55 2.25 -2.69
CA GLU A 24 1.78 2.29 -1.46
C GLU A 24 2.69 2.21 -0.24
N GLY A 25 2.57 3.20 0.64
CA GLY A 25 3.29 3.24 1.93
C GLY A 25 2.36 2.93 3.09
N ILE A 26 2.75 2.00 3.97
CA ILE A 26 1.93 1.63 5.13
C ILE A 26 2.80 1.21 6.32
N VAL A 27 2.31 1.42 7.55
CA VAL A 27 2.96 0.93 8.77
C VAL A 27 2.23 -0.32 9.25
N PHE A 28 2.94 -1.44 9.40
CA PHE A 28 2.38 -2.70 9.86
C PHE A 28 3.44 -3.51 10.61
N ARG A 29 3.06 -4.15 11.73
CA ARG A 29 3.97 -4.98 12.56
C ARG A 29 5.30 -4.28 12.88
N ASP A 30 5.22 -3.04 13.37
CA ASP A 30 6.36 -2.18 13.75
C ASP A 30 7.39 -1.92 12.63
N LYS A 31 6.97 -2.03 11.37
CA LYS A 31 7.77 -1.71 10.19
C LYS A 31 7.02 -0.75 9.28
N MET A 32 7.78 0.07 8.57
CA MET A 32 7.31 0.74 7.35
C MET A 32 7.38 -0.25 6.20
N TRP A 33 6.38 -0.22 5.33
CA TRP A 33 6.28 -1.04 4.14
C TRP A 33 6.11 -0.15 2.93
N LEU A 34 6.68 -0.57 1.81
CA LEU A 34 6.59 0.09 0.51
C LEU A 34 6.28 -0.96 -0.54
N SER A 35 5.11 -0.87 -1.16
CA SER A 35 4.60 -1.90 -2.07
C SER A 35 4.39 -1.36 -3.45
N ASN A 36 4.94 -2.09 -4.43
CA ASN A 36 4.81 -1.87 -5.85
C ASN A 36 5.15 -0.42 -6.25
N ALA A 37 5.05 -0.14 -7.56
CA ALA A 37 4.91 1.20 -8.14
C ALA A 37 5.08 1.14 -9.65
N TYR A 38 5.05 2.30 -10.29
CA TYR A 38 5.65 2.53 -11.60
C TYR A 38 6.98 3.27 -11.49
N HIS A 39 7.94 2.79 -12.28
CA HIS A 39 9.18 3.48 -12.58
C HIS A 39 9.02 4.28 -13.89
N HIS A 40 9.90 5.27 -14.10
CA HIS A 40 9.99 6.02 -15.35
C HIS A 40 9.94 5.11 -16.59
N GLY A 41 9.13 5.50 -17.57
CA GLY A 41 8.89 4.71 -18.79
C GLY A 41 7.70 3.74 -18.69
N ASN A 42 6.80 3.93 -17.73
CA ASN A 42 5.63 3.06 -17.48
C ASN A 42 6.02 1.61 -17.15
N VAL A 43 7.13 1.42 -16.44
CA VAL A 43 7.58 0.10 -16.02
C VAL A 43 6.97 -0.22 -14.66
N LEU A 44 6.03 -1.16 -14.63
CA LEU A 44 5.48 -1.67 -13.39
C LEU A 44 6.55 -2.46 -12.62
N VAL A 45 6.78 -2.10 -11.37
CA VAL A 45 7.56 -2.88 -10.41
C VAL A 45 6.61 -3.51 -9.39
N ARG A 46 6.77 -4.82 -9.16
CA ARG A 46 5.91 -5.63 -8.29
C ARG A 46 6.63 -6.06 -7.01
N ASP A 47 7.51 -5.19 -6.50
CA ASP A 47 8.34 -5.47 -5.34
C ASP A 47 7.67 -5.03 -4.03
N LEU A 48 7.98 -5.72 -2.94
CA LEU A 48 7.56 -5.36 -1.59
C LEU A 48 8.78 -5.18 -0.72
N TRP A 49 8.86 -4.04 -0.03
CA TRP A 49 9.98 -3.70 0.84
C TRP A 49 9.48 -3.37 2.24
N ASN A 50 10.34 -3.60 3.25
CA ASN A 50 10.11 -3.07 4.59
C ASN A 50 11.37 -2.49 5.23
N SER A 51 11.16 -1.65 6.24
CA SER A 51 12.22 -1.05 7.06
C SER A 51 11.73 -0.75 8.47
N THR A 52 12.63 -0.86 9.45
CA THR A 52 12.42 -0.43 10.84
C THR A 52 12.97 0.96 11.15
N ASP A 53 13.80 1.53 10.27
CA ASP A 53 14.52 2.79 10.53
C ASP A 53 14.41 3.83 9.40
N GLY A 54 13.82 3.46 8.25
CA GLY A 54 13.61 4.34 7.09
C GLY A 54 14.84 4.55 6.21
N THR A 55 16.00 4.04 6.62
CA THR A 55 17.28 4.14 5.89
C THR A 55 17.70 2.82 5.28
N ASN A 56 17.50 1.71 5.99
CA ASN A 56 17.82 0.36 5.57
C ASN A 56 16.53 -0.36 5.16
N TRP A 57 16.41 -0.68 3.87
CA TRP A 57 15.23 -1.34 3.31
C TRP A 57 15.58 -2.74 2.83
N SER A 58 14.75 -3.71 3.20
CA SER A 58 14.90 -5.11 2.80
C SER A 58 13.78 -5.49 1.82
N GLN A 59 14.13 -6.13 0.71
CA GLN A 59 13.16 -6.66 -0.23
C GLN A 59 12.57 -7.95 0.36
N VAL A 60 11.26 -7.94 0.57
CA VAL A 60 10.47 -9.09 1.07
C VAL A 60 10.01 -9.95 -0.09
N SER A 61 9.61 -9.32 -1.21
CA SER A 61 9.20 -9.99 -2.43
C SER A 61 9.62 -9.19 -3.67
N ASP A 62 9.92 -9.88 -4.75
CA ASP A 62 10.17 -9.32 -6.10
C ASP A 62 8.99 -9.52 -7.07
N ASP A 63 7.96 -10.26 -6.65
CA ASP A 63 6.69 -10.42 -7.35
C ASP A 63 5.54 -10.58 -6.35
N THR A 64 4.92 -9.47 -5.96
CA THR A 64 3.74 -9.46 -5.10
C THR A 64 2.60 -10.25 -5.74
N PRO A 65 1.75 -10.94 -4.97
CA PRO A 65 0.68 -11.76 -5.55
C PRO A 65 -0.57 -10.95 -5.98
N TYR A 66 -0.67 -9.69 -5.53
CA TYR A 66 -1.79 -8.78 -5.82
C TYR A 66 -1.49 -7.83 -6.98
N GLY A 67 -2.48 -7.04 -7.43
CA GLY A 67 -2.33 -6.12 -8.57
C GLY A 67 -1.31 -5.00 -8.29
N GLY A 68 -0.63 -4.50 -9.33
CA GLY A 68 0.41 -3.47 -9.19
C GLY A 68 -0.07 -2.17 -8.54
N TYR A 69 -1.33 -1.80 -8.76
CA TYR A 69 -2.00 -0.63 -8.17
C TYR A 69 -2.88 -0.99 -6.96
N SER A 70 -2.56 -2.07 -6.23
CA SER A 70 -3.37 -2.40 -5.06
C SER A 70 -3.10 -1.42 -3.95
N GLU A 71 -4.13 -0.67 -3.57
CA GLU A 71 -4.12 0.23 -2.42
C GLU A 71 -3.99 -0.59 -1.13
N MET A 72 -3.30 -0.05 -0.11
CA MET A 72 -3.01 -0.79 1.12
C MET A 72 -3.55 -0.14 2.38
N VAL A 73 -4.13 -0.95 3.28
CA VAL A 73 -4.52 -0.51 4.63
C VAL A 73 -4.24 -1.58 5.66
N VAL A 74 -4.01 -1.14 6.90
CA VAL A 74 -4.10 -2.01 8.07
C VAL A 74 -5.50 -1.90 8.66
N PHE A 75 -6.18 -3.04 8.77
CA PHE A 75 -7.51 -3.15 9.35
C PHE A 75 -7.59 -4.40 10.23
N GLU A 76 -8.04 -4.25 11.47
CA GLU A 76 -8.13 -5.35 12.45
C GLU A 76 -6.83 -6.19 12.55
N ASP A 77 -5.70 -5.51 12.77
CA ASP A 77 -4.36 -6.11 12.91
C ASP A 77 -3.88 -6.96 11.72
N ARG A 78 -4.46 -6.73 10.54
CA ARG A 78 -4.09 -7.38 9.28
C ARG A 78 -3.85 -6.36 8.19
N LEU A 79 -2.99 -6.73 7.26
CA LEU A 79 -2.64 -5.92 6.11
C LEU A 79 -3.47 -6.35 4.90
N PHE A 80 -4.13 -5.39 4.26
CA PHE A 80 -4.94 -5.61 3.07
C PHE A 80 -4.31 -4.94 1.86
N ALA A 81 -4.37 -5.62 0.71
CA ALA A 81 -4.08 -5.07 -0.60
C ALA A 81 -5.35 -5.22 -1.45
N VAL A 82 -5.93 -4.10 -1.89
CA VAL A 82 -7.24 -4.05 -2.53
C VAL A 82 -7.11 -3.39 -3.89
N LYS A 83 -7.66 -4.03 -4.93
CA LYS A 83 -7.90 -3.41 -6.24
C LYS A 83 -9.04 -4.12 -6.97
N GLU A 84 -8.74 -4.82 -8.06
CA GLU A 84 -9.67 -5.76 -8.69
C GLU A 84 -9.92 -6.99 -7.83
N SER A 85 -8.96 -7.36 -6.98
CA SER A 85 -9.04 -8.47 -6.04
C SER A 85 -8.66 -7.97 -4.65
N VAL A 86 -9.02 -8.73 -3.62
CA VAL A 86 -8.62 -8.44 -2.24
C VAL A 86 -7.75 -9.55 -1.71
N TRP A 87 -6.59 -9.14 -1.23
CA TRP A 87 -5.61 -9.99 -0.56
C TRP A 87 -5.41 -9.49 0.86
N VAL A 88 -5.19 -10.43 1.78
CA VAL A 88 -4.93 -10.15 3.18
C VAL A 88 -3.69 -10.91 3.65
N SER A 89 -2.95 -10.31 4.57
CA SER A 89 -1.79 -10.91 5.22
C SER A 89 -1.80 -10.60 6.72
N ASP A 90 -1.41 -11.60 7.53
CA ASP A 90 -1.25 -11.46 8.97
C ASP A 90 0.14 -10.95 9.38
N ASP A 91 1.14 -11.06 8.49
CA ASP A 91 2.56 -10.74 8.75
C ASP A 91 3.21 -9.79 7.72
N GLY A 92 2.55 -9.57 6.58
CA GLY A 92 3.01 -8.75 5.46
C GLY A 92 3.84 -9.54 4.43
N GLU A 93 4.12 -10.81 4.67
CA GLU A 93 4.98 -11.66 3.84
C GLU A 93 4.16 -12.74 3.14
N ASP A 94 3.27 -13.42 3.88
CA ASP A 94 2.37 -14.45 3.37
C ASP A 94 0.98 -13.87 3.10
N TRP A 95 0.49 -14.03 1.87
CA TRP A 95 -0.75 -13.39 1.41
C TRP A 95 -1.79 -14.41 0.96
N THR A 96 -3.04 -14.20 1.39
CA THR A 96 -4.20 -14.99 0.99
C THR A 96 -5.19 -14.11 0.21
N LYS A 97 -5.58 -14.55 -0.99
CA LYS A 97 -6.66 -13.92 -1.74
C LYS A 97 -8.00 -14.29 -1.11
N ILE A 98 -8.79 -13.29 -0.72
CA ILE A 98 -10.11 -13.48 -0.10
C ILE A 98 -11.27 -13.05 -0.99
N LEU A 99 -11.01 -12.27 -2.03
CA LEU A 99 -12.01 -11.89 -3.03
C LEU A 99 -11.38 -11.82 -4.42
N ASP A 100 -11.93 -12.57 -5.37
CA ASP A 100 -11.43 -12.59 -6.76
C ASP A 100 -11.78 -11.33 -7.54
N LYS A 101 -12.93 -10.71 -7.23
CA LYS A 101 -13.43 -9.55 -7.97
C LYS A 101 -14.16 -8.56 -7.07
N THR A 102 -13.63 -7.35 -6.96
CA THR A 102 -14.32 -6.21 -6.33
C THR A 102 -15.42 -5.63 -7.24
N PRO A 103 -16.44 -4.95 -6.67
CA PRO A 103 -17.48 -4.32 -7.49
C PRO A 103 -16.99 -3.13 -8.31
N PHE A 104 -15.88 -2.49 -7.92
CA PHE A 104 -15.29 -1.30 -8.57
C PHE A 104 -14.19 -1.60 -9.61
N GLY A 105 -13.65 -2.83 -9.66
CA GLY A 105 -12.70 -3.28 -10.69
C GLY A 105 -11.38 -2.50 -10.77
N MET A 106 -10.66 -2.61 -11.89
CA MET A 106 -9.34 -2.01 -12.13
C MET A 106 -9.37 -0.52 -12.56
N THR A 107 -10.33 0.27 -12.10
CA THR A 107 -10.36 1.68 -12.53
C THR A 107 -9.21 2.45 -11.86
N GLY A 108 -8.45 3.22 -12.66
CA GLY A 108 -7.44 4.23 -12.28
C GLY A 108 -6.64 4.01 -10.99
N TYR A 109 -6.26 5.10 -10.32
CA TYR A 109 -5.65 5.08 -8.98
C TYR A 109 -6.66 5.67 -7.98
N GLY A 110 -7.06 4.88 -6.99
CA GLY A 110 -7.99 5.28 -5.94
C GLY A 110 -7.28 5.42 -4.60
N GLU A 111 -8.04 5.62 -3.54
CA GLU A 111 -7.56 5.69 -2.16
C GLU A 111 -8.31 4.68 -1.31
N LEU A 112 -7.58 3.96 -0.46
CA LEU A 112 -8.15 3.07 0.53
C LEU A 112 -7.84 3.58 1.93
N ILE A 113 -8.86 3.83 2.73
CA ILE A 113 -8.70 4.37 4.10
C ILE A 113 -9.54 3.61 5.11
N VAL A 114 -9.11 3.62 6.37
CA VAL A 114 -9.90 3.07 7.49
C VAL A 114 -10.57 4.20 8.25
N TYR A 115 -11.89 4.13 8.37
CA TYR A 115 -12.67 5.11 9.13
C TYR A 115 -13.92 4.47 9.74
N LYS A 116 -14.20 4.76 11.01
CA LYS A 116 -15.37 4.24 11.74
C LYS A 116 -15.55 2.71 11.63
N GLY A 117 -14.47 1.96 11.82
CA GLY A 117 -14.50 0.50 11.83
C GLY A 117 -14.79 -0.15 10.48
N LYS A 118 -14.47 0.55 9.38
CA LYS A 118 -14.59 0.04 8.02
C LYS A 118 -13.39 0.46 7.18
N MET A 119 -13.08 -0.34 6.17
CA MET A 119 -12.29 0.07 5.01
C MET A 119 -13.19 0.82 4.03
N TRP A 120 -12.66 1.86 3.39
CA TRP A 120 -13.38 2.70 2.42
C TRP A 120 -12.54 2.82 1.16
N GLN A 121 -13.09 2.38 0.02
CA GLN A 121 -12.51 2.63 -1.29
C GLN A 121 -13.13 3.92 -1.85
N ILE A 122 -12.28 4.89 -2.16
CA ILE A 122 -12.68 6.21 -2.63
C ILE A 122 -11.96 6.49 -3.94
N GLY A 123 -12.73 6.83 -4.97
CA GLY A 123 -12.16 7.00 -6.31
C GLY A 123 -11.73 5.65 -6.92
N PRO A 124 -11.15 5.70 -8.13
CA PRO A 124 -11.03 6.88 -8.98
C PRO A 124 -12.35 7.26 -9.68
N GLY A 125 -13.37 6.41 -9.61
CA GLY A 125 -14.72 6.74 -10.06
C GLY A 125 -15.47 7.67 -9.09
N PRO A 126 -16.73 8.04 -9.40
CA PRO A 126 -17.58 8.84 -8.51
C PRO A 126 -18.13 8.03 -7.32
N GLU A 127 -17.86 6.73 -7.27
CA GLU A 127 -18.40 5.79 -6.30
C GLU A 127 -17.52 5.72 -5.05
N VAL A 128 -18.16 5.43 -3.92
CA VAL A 128 -17.49 5.18 -2.64
C VAL A 128 -18.03 3.85 -2.11
N TRP A 129 -17.13 2.92 -1.87
CA TRP A 129 -17.45 1.57 -1.37
C TRP A 129 -16.91 1.40 0.04
N SER A 130 -17.51 0.52 0.85
CA SER A 130 -17.01 0.29 2.21
C SER A 130 -17.18 -1.16 2.63
N SER A 131 -16.17 -1.71 3.27
CA SER A 131 -16.19 -3.09 3.75
C SER A 131 -15.76 -3.20 5.20
N THR A 132 -16.32 -4.17 5.91
CA THR A 132 -15.88 -4.60 7.26
C THR A 132 -15.07 -5.89 7.22
N ASP A 133 -14.93 -6.54 6.07
CA ASP A 133 -14.32 -7.87 5.97
C ASP A 133 -13.45 -8.09 4.71
N GLY A 134 -13.41 -7.10 3.81
CA GLY A 134 -12.67 -7.16 2.55
C GLY A 134 -13.34 -8.04 1.48
N GLN A 135 -14.48 -8.66 1.77
CA GLN A 135 -15.21 -9.54 0.85
C GLN A 135 -16.54 -8.92 0.39
N HIS A 136 -17.21 -8.18 1.26
CA HIS A 136 -18.46 -7.49 0.98
C HIS A 136 -18.22 -5.97 1.01
N TRP A 137 -18.33 -5.31 -0.15
CA TRP A 137 -17.96 -3.91 -0.38
C TRP A 137 -19.16 -3.00 -0.67
#